data_AF-A0A1Q7BPV0-F1
#
_entry.id   AF-A0A1Q7BPV0-F1
#
_cell.length_a   1.000
_cell.length_b   1.000
_cell.length_c   1.000
_cell.angle_alpha   90.00
_cell.angle_beta   90.00
_cell.angle_gamma   90.00
#
_symmetry.space_group_name_H-M   'P 1'
#
loop_
_entity.id
_entity.type
_entity.pdbx_description
1 polymer ?
#
loop_
_entity_poly.entity_id
_entity_poly.type
_entity_poly.pdbx_seq_one_letter_code
_entity_poly.pdbx_strand_id
1 'polypeptide(L)'
;MTTRRLATLGLALFACTTLALAGCGKSASTAGSSAGTATSASPSPTGKPAKDVVLAAIAGLKQTSYKYTIESHGLTGNGVADPVAKKATLSMKGTQSGMSLSIDMVVINPDTWLKMLFGSENASLGLPTKYMHVNVSKVTGGGLGIDPDASDPGRVQELLKVVGDVQRVDAQNYKITLDITGVSAAALDSDTVKKMGDKAKAVPATVTVDSQGHLTAFTVSLAALAPDEGDVKATYSDFGTPVAVKPPAKSDTVEAPASLYGFLNQ
;
A
#
# COMPACT_ATOMS: atom_id res chain seq x y z
N MET A 1 -23.37 -11.14 64.42
CA MET A 1 -22.20 -10.33 64.81
C MET A 1 -22.25 -9.01 64.08
N THR A 2 -22.29 -7.93 64.86
CA THR A 2 -21.86 -6.54 64.60
C THR A 2 -22.25 -5.78 63.32
N THR A 3 -23.00 -4.73 63.59
CA THR A 3 -23.47 -3.60 62.79
C THR A 3 -22.46 -2.42 62.73
N ARG A 4 -22.63 -1.54 61.70
CA ARG A 4 -22.19 -0.11 61.56
C ARG A 4 -20.72 0.12 61.11
N ARG A 5 -20.31 1.19 60.37
CA ARG A 5 -20.63 2.65 60.32
C ARG A 5 -20.18 3.28 58.97
N LEU A 6 -20.96 4.18 58.32
CA LEU A 6 -20.81 5.67 58.13
C LEU A 6 -19.56 6.16 57.36
N ALA A 7 -19.69 6.77 56.16
CA ALA A 7 -19.82 8.22 55.85
C ALA A 7 -18.56 9.05 56.22
N THR A 8 -17.90 9.82 55.33
CA THR A 8 -18.18 11.24 54.97
C THR A 8 -17.10 11.77 53.99
N LEU A 9 -17.46 12.50 52.92
CA LEU A 9 -17.26 13.95 52.64
C LEU A 9 -15.81 14.51 52.60
N GLY A 10 -15.48 15.30 51.56
CA GLY A 10 -14.37 16.28 51.63
C GLY A 10 -13.87 16.86 50.30
N LEU A 11 -14.41 18.00 49.91
CA LEU A 11 -14.10 18.88 48.76
C LEU A 11 -12.89 19.81 49.05
N ALA A 12 -12.09 20.19 48.05
CA ALA A 12 -11.50 21.55 47.96
C ALA A 12 -10.85 21.87 46.59
N LEU A 13 -11.35 22.93 45.96
CA LEU A 13 -10.75 23.76 44.89
C LEU A 13 -9.47 24.46 45.38
N PHE A 14 -8.55 24.79 44.47
CA PHE A 14 -7.89 26.11 44.45
C PHE A 14 -7.40 26.47 43.03
N ALA A 15 -7.90 27.60 42.52
CA ALA A 15 -7.38 28.32 41.36
C ALA A 15 -6.44 29.43 41.85
N CYS A 16 -5.38 29.74 41.11
CA CYS A 16 -4.67 31.02 41.20
C CYS A 16 -3.98 31.36 39.87
N THR A 17 -4.50 32.39 39.22
CA THR A 17 -3.87 33.19 38.17
C THR A 17 -2.84 34.17 38.75
N THR A 18 -1.69 34.34 38.11
CA THR A 18 -0.91 35.59 38.22
C THR A 18 -0.25 35.95 36.90
N LEU A 19 -0.58 37.15 36.42
CA LEU A 19 0.05 37.92 35.36
C LEU A 19 1.02 38.93 36.03
N ALA A 20 2.25 39.10 35.54
CA ALA A 20 3.12 40.21 35.93
C ALA A 20 3.93 40.73 34.73
N LEU A 21 3.86 42.05 34.53
CA LEU A 21 4.61 42.85 33.55
C LEU A 21 5.95 43.36 34.14
N ALA A 22 6.85 43.75 33.23
CA ALA A 22 7.81 44.88 33.28
C ALA A 22 9.33 44.56 33.28
N GLY A 23 10.07 45.30 32.43
CA GLY A 23 11.43 45.77 32.75
C GLY A 23 12.51 45.70 31.65
N CYS A 24 12.76 46.79 30.93
CA CYS A 24 14.04 47.09 30.24
C CYS A 24 15.08 47.62 31.24
N GLY A 25 16.36 47.27 31.09
CA GLY A 25 17.48 47.90 31.80
C GLY A 25 18.85 47.39 31.32
N LYS A 26 19.81 48.30 31.15
CA LYS A 26 21.05 48.15 30.36
C LYS A 26 22.33 48.05 31.22
N SER A 27 23.32 47.32 30.69
CA SER A 27 24.79 47.34 30.94
C SER A 27 25.34 46.90 32.31
N ALA A 28 26.15 45.83 32.33
CA ALA A 28 27.62 45.85 32.48
C ALA A 28 28.21 44.45 32.78
N SER A 29 29.46 44.29 32.36
CA SER A 29 30.34 43.11 32.36
C SER A 29 30.43 42.30 33.66
N THR A 30 30.40 40.97 33.56
CA THR A 30 31.36 40.09 34.27
C THR A 30 31.53 38.77 33.51
N ALA A 31 32.79 38.42 33.21
CA ALA A 31 33.17 37.13 32.68
C ALA A 31 32.88 36.02 33.70
N GLY A 32 32.15 34.99 33.27
CA GLY A 32 31.92 33.77 34.02
C GLY A 32 31.90 32.60 33.06
N SER A 33 33.01 31.86 32.99
CA SER A 33 33.05 30.52 32.40
C SER A 33 32.03 29.65 33.13
N SER A 34 30.97 29.26 32.43
CA SER A 34 30.20 28.08 32.77
C SER A 34 29.97 27.31 31.48
N ALA A 35 30.44 26.06 31.51
CA ALA A 35 30.29 25.09 30.45
C ALA A 35 28.82 25.02 30.06
N GLY A 36 28.51 25.52 28.87
CA GLY A 36 27.23 25.31 28.23
C GLY A 36 27.10 23.82 27.93
N THR A 37 26.45 23.08 28.83
CA THR A 37 25.88 21.80 28.48
C THR A 37 24.76 22.12 27.49
N ALA A 38 25.10 22.11 26.19
CA ALA A 38 24.12 22.12 25.13
C ALA A 38 23.33 20.81 25.26
N THR A 39 22.28 20.85 26.07
CA THR A 39 21.23 19.83 26.03
C THR A 39 20.60 20.00 24.65
N SER A 40 21.03 19.15 23.72
CA SER A 40 20.35 18.96 22.44
C SER A 40 18.92 18.55 22.79
N ALA A 41 18.01 19.52 22.74
CA ALA A 41 16.59 19.25 22.78
C ALA A 41 16.28 18.48 21.50
N SER A 42 16.30 17.15 21.60
CA SER A 42 15.70 16.29 20.59
C SER A 42 14.25 16.76 20.44
N PRO A 43 13.81 17.21 19.26
CA PRO A 43 12.41 17.59 19.09
C PRO A 43 11.57 16.35 19.41
N SER A 44 10.77 16.44 20.48
CA SER A 44 9.69 15.47 20.69
C SER A 44 8.84 15.47 19.43
N PRO A 45 8.52 14.30 18.83
CA PRO A 45 7.77 14.26 17.60
C PRO A 45 6.35 14.72 17.90
N THR A 46 6.05 16.00 17.65
CA THR A 46 4.71 16.58 17.77
C THR A 46 3.78 16.14 16.63
N GLY A 47 4.17 15.13 15.86
CA GLY A 47 3.38 14.55 14.78
C GLY A 47 3.06 13.08 15.02
N LYS A 48 1.98 12.61 14.39
CA LYS A 48 1.58 11.19 14.37
C LYS A 48 2.80 10.28 14.06
N PRO A 49 2.95 9.13 14.74
CA PRO A 49 4.01 8.16 14.47
C PRO A 49 4.12 7.85 12.97
N ALA A 50 5.35 7.70 12.46
CA ALA A 50 5.59 7.52 11.02
C ALA A 50 4.84 6.31 10.45
N LYS A 51 4.85 5.20 11.21
CA LYS A 51 4.10 3.98 10.88
C LYS A 51 2.60 4.24 10.75
N ASP A 52 2.00 4.97 11.69
CA ASP A 52 0.58 5.28 11.66
C ASP A 52 0.19 6.17 10.46
N VAL A 53 1.08 7.06 10.00
CA VAL A 53 0.85 7.83 8.77
C VAL A 53 0.83 6.93 7.54
N VAL A 54 1.83 6.06 7.40
CA VAL A 54 1.90 5.11 6.28
C VAL A 54 0.69 4.17 6.26
N LEU A 55 0.35 3.58 7.41
CA LEU A 55 -0.81 2.69 7.52
C LEU A 55 -2.12 3.42 7.17
N ALA A 56 -2.28 4.67 7.63
CA ALA A 56 -3.46 5.47 7.32
C ALA A 56 -3.55 5.83 5.82
N ALA A 57 -2.43 6.21 5.20
CA ALA A 57 -2.39 6.57 3.78
C ALA A 57 -2.81 5.39 2.89
N ILE A 58 -2.33 4.19 3.20
CA ILE A 58 -2.68 2.97 2.46
C ILE A 58 -4.13 2.57 2.76
N ALA A 59 -4.59 2.63 4.03
CA ALA A 59 -6.00 2.40 4.37
C ALA A 59 -6.94 3.38 3.65
N GLY A 60 -6.47 4.60 3.36
CA GLY A 60 -7.18 5.62 2.60
C GLY A 60 -7.57 5.20 1.18
N LEU A 61 -6.82 4.29 0.55
CA LEU A 61 -7.16 3.78 -0.79
C LEU A 61 -8.57 3.18 -0.85
N LYS A 62 -9.09 2.64 0.26
CA LYS A 62 -10.44 2.04 0.30
C LYS A 62 -11.59 3.06 0.31
N GLN A 63 -11.30 4.33 0.51
CA GLN A 63 -12.31 5.34 0.84
C GLN A 63 -12.85 6.06 -0.39
N THR A 64 -12.05 6.17 -1.44
CA THR A 64 -12.40 6.94 -2.63
C THR A 64 -11.86 6.27 -3.88
N SER A 65 -12.39 6.65 -5.04
CA SER A 65 -11.79 6.29 -6.31
C SER A 65 -10.40 6.92 -6.50
N TYR A 66 -9.58 6.31 -7.35
CA TYR A 66 -8.26 6.83 -7.74
C TYR A 66 -7.83 6.23 -9.08
N LYS A 67 -6.87 6.90 -9.73
CA LYS A 67 -6.08 6.31 -10.82
C LYS A 67 -4.78 5.76 -10.26
N TYR A 68 -4.22 4.78 -10.94
CA TYR A 68 -2.94 4.21 -10.54
C TYR A 68 -2.09 3.76 -11.73
N THR A 69 -0.78 3.69 -11.52
CA THR A 69 0.16 2.98 -12.38
C THR A 69 0.91 1.93 -11.58
N ILE A 70 1.38 0.87 -12.24
CA ILE A 70 2.18 -0.20 -11.66
C ILE A 70 3.33 -0.52 -12.61
N GLU A 71 4.53 -0.71 -12.07
CA GLU A 71 5.68 -1.27 -12.77
C GLU A 71 6.21 -2.46 -11.96
N SER A 72 6.47 -3.58 -12.64
CA SER A 72 6.97 -4.81 -12.00
C SER A 72 7.57 -5.74 -13.06
N HIS A 73 8.80 -6.22 -12.87
CA HIS A 73 9.43 -7.27 -13.69
C HIS A 73 9.32 -7.05 -15.22
N GLY A 74 9.56 -5.82 -15.69
CA GLY A 74 9.47 -5.48 -17.12
C GLY A 74 8.05 -5.29 -17.66
N LEU A 75 7.04 -5.41 -16.79
CA LEU A 75 5.65 -5.05 -17.07
C LEU A 75 5.38 -3.64 -16.56
N THR A 76 4.60 -2.90 -17.34
CA THR A 76 4.07 -1.60 -16.98
C THR A 76 2.56 -1.63 -17.16
N GLY A 77 1.83 -0.99 -16.26
CA GLY A 77 0.39 -0.91 -16.37
C GLY A 77 -0.20 0.29 -15.68
N ASN A 78 -1.48 0.47 -15.95
CA ASN A 78 -2.28 1.55 -15.42
C ASN A 78 -3.70 1.08 -15.21
N GLY A 79 -4.43 1.83 -14.40
CA GLY A 79 -5.79 1.47 -14.06
C GLY A 79 -6.53 2.57 -13.32
N VAL A 80 -7.79 2.26 -13.03
CA VAL A 80 -8.63 3.03 -12.13
C VAL A 80 -9.24 2.07 -11.14
N ALA A 81 -9.46 2.53 -9.91
CA ALA A 81 -10.17 1.79 -8.90
C ALA A 81 -11.21 2.71 -8.25
N ASP A 82 -12.34 2.12 -7.90
CA ASP A 82 -13.36 2.71 -7.04
C ASP A 82 -13.81 1.60 -6.08
N PRO A 83 -13.13 1.48 -4.92
CA PRO A 83 -13.41 0.43 -3.96
C PRO A 83 -14.80 0.55 -3.33
N VAL A 84 -15.35 1.77 -3.24
CA VAL A 84 -16.71 2.00 -2.71
C VAL A 84 -17.76 1.44 -3.67
N ALA A 85 -17.61 1.70 -4.97
CA ALA A 85 -18.47 1.12 -6.00
C ALA A 85 -18.04 -0.29 -6.45
N LYS A 86 -16.99 -0.85 -5.84
CA LYS A 86 -16.43 -2.19 -6.12
C LYS A 86 -16.14 -2.43 -7.61
N LYS A 87 -15.51 -1.45 -8.25
CA LYS A 87 -15.15 -1.51 -9.67
C LYS A 87 -13.71 -1.09 -9.92
N ALA A 88 -13.04 -1.75 -10.84
CA ALA A 88 -11.66 -1.44 -11.19
C ALA A 88 -11.31 -1.88 -12.62
N THR A 89 -10.24 -1.32 -13.15
CA THR A 89 -9.61 -1.79 -14.39
C THR A 89 -8.10 -1.87 -14.20
N LEU A 90 -7.47 -2.85 -14.83
CA LEU A 90 -6.03 -2.94 -14.98
C LEU A 90 -5.71 -3.19 -16.45
N SER A 91 -4.77 -2.44 -17.01
CA SER A 91 -4.15 -2.72 -18.31
C SER A 91 -2.65 -2.77 -18.08
N MET A 92 -2.05 -3.94 -18.27
CA MET A 92 -0.62 -4.19 -18.16
C MET A 92 -0.07 -4.73 -19.46
N LYS A 93 1.17 -4.34 -19.78
CA LYS A 93 1.92 -4.88 -20.91
C LYS A 93 3.41 -4.84 -20.63
N GLY A 94 4.14 -5.71 -21.31
CA GLY A 94 5.59 -5.67 -21.32
C GLY A 94 6.17 -6.99 -21.80
N THR A 95 7.40 -7.25 -21.41
CA THR A 95 8.11 -8.48 -21.75
C THR A 95 8.61 -9.11 -20.46
N GLN A 96 8.30 -10.38 -20.27
CA GLN A 96 8.76 -11.18 -19.13
C GLN A 96 9.43 -12.43 -19.67
N SER A 97 10.68 -12.68 -19.27
CA SER A 97 11.48 -13.83 -19.72
C SER A 97 11.53 -13.98 -21.26
N GLY A 98 11.56 -12.85 -21.97
CA GLY A 98 11.60 -12.80 -23.44
C GLY A 98 10.23 -12.98 -24.13
N MET A 99 9.16 -13.21 -23.39
CA MET A 99 7.80 -13.33 -23.93
C MET A 99 7.03 -12.02 -23.75
N SER A 100 6.39 -11.53 -24.81
CA SER A 100 5.47 -10.40 -24.71
C SER A 100 4.19 -10.83 -23.99
N LEU A 101 3.84 -10.07 -22.95
CA LEU A 101 2.65 -10.29 -22.14
C LEU A 101 1.80 -9.02 -22.15
N SER A 102 0.50 -9.19 -22.35
CA SER A 102 -0.51 -8.14 -22.10
C SER A 102 -1.66 -8.71 -21.30
N ILE A 103 -2.07 -7.98 -20.27
CA ILE A 103 -3.14 -8.35 -19.35
C ILE A 103 -4.10 -7.17 -19.29
N ASP A 104 -5.36 -7.39 -19.66
CA ASP A 104 -6.45 -6.45 -19.37
C ASP A 104 -7.42 -7.12 -18.39
N MET A 105 -7.78 -6.40 -17.34
CA MET A 105 -8.75 -6.83 -16.35
C MET A 105 -9.79 -5.75 -16.16
N VAL A 106 -11.05 -6.17 -16.09
CA VAL A 106 -12.19 -5.34 -15.69
C VAL A 106 -12.89 -6.05 -14.55
N VAL A 107 -13.10 -5.33 -13.45
CA VAL A 107 -13.86 -5.82 -12.30
C VAL A 107 -15.05 -4.89 -12.10
N ILE A 108 -16.25 -5.49 -12.07
CA ILE A 108 -17.49 -4.84 -11.67
C ILE A 108 -18.21 -5.87 -10.82
N ASN A 109 -18.00 -5.82 -9.50
CA ASN A 109 -18.45 -6.89 -8.61
C ASN A 109 -19.95 -7.22 -8.84
N PRO A 110 -20.30 -8.51 -9.03
CA PRO A 110 -19.48 -9.71 -8.79
C PRO A 110 -18.65 -10.20 -9.98
N ASP A 111 -18.75 -9.54 -11.13
CA ASP A 111 -18.17 -10.03 -12.38
C ASP A 111 -16.73 -9.54 -12.57
N THR A 112 -15.89 -10.46 -13.04
CA THR A 112 -14.50 -10.17 -13.43
C THR A 112 -14.27 -10.65 -14.85
N TRP A 113 -13.71 -9.80 -15.69
CA TRP A 113 -13.26 -10.15 -17.03
C TRP A 113 -11.75 -10.00 -17.13
N LEU A 114 -11.10 -11.01 -17.67
CA LEU A 114 -9.66 -11.05 -17.85
C LEU A 114 -9.32 -11.37 -19.30
N LYS A 115 -8.41 -10.62 -19.90
CA LYS A 115 -7.83 -10.91 -21.20
C LYS A 115 -6.33 -11.02 -21.02
N MET A 116 -5.76 -12.17 -21.38
CA MET A 116 -4.32 -12.40 -21.33
C MET A 116 -3.82 -12.73 -22.72
N LEU A 117 -2.82 -11.99 -23.18
CA LEU A 117 -2.21 -12.16 -24.48
C LEU A 117 -0.73 -12.47 -24.31
N PHE A 118 -0.32 -13.62 -24.83
CA PHE A 118 1.05 -14.12 -24.95
C PHE A 118 1.50 -14.15 -26.42
N GLY A 119 0.92 -13.30 -27.26
CA GLY A 119 1.16 -13.30 -28.70
C GLY A 119 0.65 -14.57 -29.39
N SER A 120 1.52 -15.23 -30.17
CA SER A 120 1.18 -16.47 -30.88
C SER A 120 0.95 -17.67 -29.94
N GLU A 121 1.43 -17.59 -28.69
CA GLU A 121 1.34 -18.69 -27.72
C GLU A 121 -0.04 -18.84 -27.08
N ASN A 122 -0.96 -17.90 -27.26
CA ASN A 122 -2.32 -18.02 -26.74
C ASN A 122 -2.98 -19.35 -27.13
N ALA A 123 -2.82 -19.76 -28.40
CA ALA A 123 -3.41 -21.00 -28.90
C ALA A 123 -2.78 -22.25 -28.27
N SER A 124 -1.45 -22.28 -28.10
CA SER A 124 -0.72 -23.40 -27.48
C SER A 124 -1.06 -23.53 -25.98
N LEU A 125 -1.31 -22.40 -25.32
CA LEU A 125 -1.74 -22.33 -23.91
C LEU A 125 -3.25 -22.57 -23.71
N GLY A 126 -4.02 -22.74 -24.79
CA GLY A 126 -5.47 -22.90 -24.73
C GLY A 126 -6.20 -21.67 -24.17
N LEU A 127 -5.64 -20.47 -24.36
CA LEU A 127 -6.20 -19.20 -23.92
C LEU A 127 -6.79 -18.42 -25.10
N PRO A 128 -8.07 -18.00 -25.04
CA PRO A 128 -8.65 -17.16 -26.08
C PRO A 128 -8.00 -15.77 -26.09
N THR A 129 -8.09 -15.09 -27.23
CA THR A 129 -7.64 -13.68 -27.39
C THR A 129 -8.74 -12.66 -27.03
N LYS A 130 -9.87 -13.15 -26.52
CA LYS A 130 -11.03 -12.36 -26.06
C LYS A 130 -10.98 -12.17 -24.54
N TYR A 131 -11.81 -11.27 -24.02
CA TYR A 131 -12.07 -11.25 -22.57
C TYR A 131 -12.71 -12.56 -22.14
N MET A 132 -12.21 -13.09 -21.03
CA MET A 132 -12.71 -14.28 -20.37
C MET A 132 -13.47 -13.83 -19.14
N HIS A 133 -14.76 -14.16 -19.06
CA HIS A 133 -15.54 -13.99 -17.85
C HIS A 133 -15.10 -15.03 -16.82
N VAL A 134 -14.51 -14.55 -15.73
CA VAL A 134 -13.86 -15.37 -14.70
C VAL A 134 -14.87 -15.66 -13.59
N ASN A 135 -15.09 -16.95 -13.34
CA ASN A 135 -15.78 -17.37 -12.13
C ASN A 135 -14.79 -17.34 -10.96
N VAL A 136 -14.81 -16.24 -10.19
CA VAL A 136 -13.91 -16.02 -9.06
C VAL A 136 -13.97 -17.10 -8.00
N SER A 137 -15.08 -17.84 -7.86
CA SER A 137 -15.17 -18.97 -6.91
C SER A 137 -14.28 -20.17 -7.28
N LYS A 138 -13.79 -20.23 -8.53
CA LYS A 138 -12.84 -21.25 -9.01
C LYS A 138 -11.38 -20.80 -8.92
N VAL A 139 -11.13 -19.55 -8.55
CA VAL A 139 -9.79 -19.02 -8.31
C VAL A 139 -9.43 -19.34 -6.87
N THR A 140 -8.57 -20.33 -6.69
CA THR A 140 -8.08 -20.80 -5.39
C THR A 140 -6.64 -20.36 -5.15
N GLY A 141 -5.91 -20.04 -6.22
CA GLY A 141 -4.59 -19.46 -6.14
C GLY A 141 -4.62 -17.94 -6.17
N GLY A 142 -3.41 -17.39 -6.24
CA GLY A 142 -3.14 -15.97 -6.11
C GLY A 142 -3.03 -15.18 -7.42
N GLY A 143 -3.04 -15.86 -8.56
CA GLY A 143 -2.57 -15.30 -9.82
C GLY A 143 -3.24 -13.98 -10.19
N LEU A 144 -2.43 -13.00 -10.59
CA LEU A 144 -2.80 -11.68 -11.11
C LEU A 144 -3.51 -10.72 -10.16
N GLY A 145 -3.55 -11.02 -8.87
CA GLY A 145 -4.12 -10.12 -7.87
C GLY A 145 -5.63 -9.92 -7.98
N ILE A 146 -6.34 -10.91 -8.50
CA ILE A 146 -7.81 -10.92 -8.53
C ILE A 146 -8.32 -11.10 -7.09
N ASP A 147 -8.63 -9.98 -6.45
CA ASP A 147 -9.27 -9.96 -5.13
C ASP A 147 -10.78 -10.23 -5.28
N PRO A 148 -11.34 -11.29 -4.66
CA PRO A 148 -12.78 -11.56 -4.69
C PRO A 148 -13.61 -10.44 -4.03
N ASP A 149 -13.02 -9.64 -3.14
CA ASP A 149 -13.67 -8.47 -2.56
C ASP A 149 -13.56 -7.22 -3.46
N ALA A 150 -12.84 -7.31 -4.59
CA ALA A 150 -12.64 -6.27 -5.59
C ALA A 150 -12.11 -4.95 -5.02
N SER A 151 -11.54 -4.96 -3.82
CA SER A 151 -11.27 -3.74 -3.05
C SER A 151 -9.84 -3.24 -3.22
N ASP A 152 -8.94 -4.09 -3.71
CA ASP A 152 -7.52 -3.79 -3.84
C ASP A 152 -6.86 -4.58 -5.00
N PRO A 153 -7.12 -4.20 -6.26
CA PRO A 153 -6.55 -4.87 -7.43
C PRO A 153 -5.00 -4.80 -7.49
N GLY A 154 -4.38 -3.90 -6.72
CA GLY A 154 -2.91 -3.82 -6.57
C GLY A 154 -2.36 -4.60 -5.37
N ARG A 155 -3.23 -5.19 -4.52
CA ARG A 155 -2.91 -5.94 -3.30
C ARG A 155 -1.95 -5.24 -2.33
N VAL A 156 -1.93 -3.90 -2.38
CA VAL A 156 -1.06 -3.07 -1.53
C VAL A 156 -1.46 -3.18 -0.05
N GLN A 157 -2.70 -3.58 0.24
CA GLN A 157 -3.19 -3.89 1.57
C GLN A 157 -2.61 -5.18 2.14
N GLU A 158 -2.24 -6.17 1.31
CA GLU A 158 -1.53 -7.35 1.83
C GLU A 158 -0.11 -6.98 2.27
N LEU A 159 0.53 -6.09 1.52
CA LEU A 159 1.84 -5.53 1.88
C LEU A 159 1.80 -4.74 3.20
N LEU A 160 0.62 -4.31 3.68
CA LEU A 160 0.46 -3.71 5.02
C LEU A 160 0.75 -4.65 6.17
N LYS A 161 0.43 -5.94 6.00
CA LYS A 161 0.59 -6.94 7.06
C LYS A 161 2.06 -7.17 7.40
N VAL A 162 2.95 -6.77 6.49
CA VAL A 162 4.39 -7.00 6.56
C VAL A 162 5.19 -5.73 6.75
N VAL A 163 4.53 -4.59 7.01
CA VAL A 163 5.20 -3.33 7.34
C VAL A 163 5.91 -3.48 8.68
N GLY A 164 7.24 -3.58 8.63
CA GLY A 164 8.12 -3.58 9.78
C GLY A 164 8.37 -2.16 10.28
N ASP A 165 9.65 -1.77 10.27
CA ASP A 165 10.08 -0.45 10.69
C ASP A 165 9.74 0.62 9.65
N VAL A 166 9.31 1.78 10.14
CA VAL A 166 9.00 2.95 9.31
C VAL A 166 9.78 4.16 9.82
N GLN A 167 10.63 4.70 8.97
CA GLN A 167 11.40 5.91 9.22
C GLN A 167 10.82 7.06 8.41
N ARG A 168 10.44 8.15 9.09
CA ARG A 168 10.11 9.41 8.43
C ARG A 168 11.40 10.06 7.91
N VAL A 169 11.43 10.37 6.61
CA VAL A 169 12.53 11.13 5.98
C VAL A 169 12.21 12.62 6.05
N ASP A 170 10.99 12.98 5.65
CA ASP A 170 10.44 14.34 5.75
C ASP A 170 8.90 14.26 5.93
N ALA A 171 8.19 15.38 5.75
CA ALA A 171 6.74 15.41 5.94
C ALA A 171 5.97 14.42 5.04
N GLN A 172 6.48 14.17 3.83
CA GLN A 172 5.81 13.43 2.77
C GLN A 172 6.48 12.10 2.43
N ASN A 173 7.76 11.92 2.77
CA ASN A 173 8.54 10.75 2.37
C ASN A 173 8.91 9.86 3.56
N TYR A 174 8.75 8.55 3.37
CA TYR A 174 8.95 7.52 4.37
C TYR A 174 9.78 6.37 3.79
N LYS A 175 10.71 5.84 4.59
CA LYS A 175 11.40 4.58 4.33
C LYS A 175 10.76 3.48 5.16
N ILE A 176 10.61 2.31 4.58
CA ILE A 176 9.96 1.15 5.18
C ILE A 176 10.87 -0.05 5.00
N THR A 177 10.88 -0.93 6.00
CA THR A 177 11.40 -2.29 5.87
C THR A 177 10.23 -3.26 5.85
N LEU A 178 10.18 -4.13 4.84
CA LEU A 178 9.13 -5.15 4.68
C LEU A 178 9.69 -6.54 4.99
N ASP A 179 8.92 -7.33 5.75
CA ASP A 179 9.15 -8.78 5.90
C ASP A 179 8.21 -9.55 4.97
N ILE A 180 8.64 -9.77 3.73
CA ILE A 180 7.80 -10.40 2.71
C ILE A 180 7.76 -11.93 2.80
N THR A 181 8.36 -12.54 3.82
CA THR A 181 8.41 -14.01 3.96
C THR A 181 7.04 -14.66 4.11
N GLY A 182 6.05 -13.91 4.59
CA GLY A 182 4.66 -14.36 4.77
C GLY A 182 3.67 -13.82 3.72
N VAL A 183 4.14 -13.13 2.69
CA VAL A 183 3.27 -12.63 1.60
C VAL A 183 2.82 -13.81 0.75
N SER A 184 1.55 -13.84 0.35
CA SER A 184 1.05 -14.91 -0.50
C SER A 184 1.70 -14.89 -1.90
N ALA A 185 1.76 -16.07 -2.54
CA ALA A 185 2.22 -16.24 -3.92
C ALA A 185 1.49 -15.31 -4.93
N ALA A 186 0.30 -14.85 -4.53
CA ALA A 186 -0.53 -13.90 -5.24
C ALA A 186 0.08 -12.49 -5.38
N ALA A 187 0.89 -12.06 -4.41
CA ALA A 187 1.50 -10.73 -4.39
C ALA A 187 2.96 -10.77 -4.84
N LEU A 188 3.68 -11.83 -4.51
CA LEU A 188 5.06 -12.06 -4.92
C LEU A 188 5.28 -13.55 -5.19
N ASP A 189 6.01 -13.85 -6.27
CA ASP A 189 6.34 -15.22 -6.63
C ASP A 189 7.06 -15.94 -5.48
N SER A 190 6.57 -17.14 -5.15
CA SER A 190 7.09 -17.90 -4.01
C SER A 190 8.53 -18.35 -4.21
N ASP A 191 8.95 -18.61 -5.46
CA ASP A 191 10.33 -18.99 -5.75
C ASP A 191 11.26 -17.79 -5.67
N THR A 192 10.80 -16.59 -6.06
CA THR A 192 11.50 -15.33 -5.78
C THR A 192 11.71 -15.12 -4.27
N VAL A 193 10.67 -15.31 -3.44
CA VAL A 193 10.81 -15.19 -1.97
C VAL A 193 11.79 -16.23 -1.41
N LYS A 194 11.72 -17.49 -1.86
CA LYS A 194 12.68 -18.54 -1.46
C LYS A 194 14.11 -18.21 -1.87
N LYS A 195 14.32 -17.72 -3.11
CA LYS A 195 15.65 -17.32 -3.62
C LYS A 195 16.26 -16.20 -2.80
N MET A 196 15.45 -15.26 -2.30
CA MET A 196 15.92 -14.18 -1.43
C MET A 196 16.34 -14.68 -0.03
N GLY A 197 15.82 -15.82 0.44
CA GLY A 197 16.15 -16.39 1.73
C GLY A 197 15.94 -15.39 2.87
N ASP A 198 16.92 -15.24 3.77
CA ASP A 198 16.82 -14.30 4.88
C ASP A 198 16.70 -12.83 4.45
N LYS A 199 17.12 -12.46 3.23
CA LYS A 199 16.95 -11.09 2.73
C LYS A 199 15.48 -10.70 2.56
N ALA A 200 14.59 -11.67 2.39
CA ALA A 200 13.15 -11.44 2.30
C ALA A 200 12.54 -10.87 3.59
N LYS A 201 13.24 -10.94 4.74
CA LYS A 201 12.78 -10.37 6.02
C LYS A 201 13.01 -8.86 6.15
N ALA A 202 13.82 -8.29 5.27
CA ALA A 202 14.28 -6.91 5.38
C ALA A 202 14.35 -6.22 4.01
N VAL A 203 13.25 -6.28 3.25
CA VAL A 203 13.16 -5.66 1.93
C VAL A 203 12.96 -4.15 2.07
N PRO A 204 13.85 -3.32 1.50
CA PRO A 204 13.68 -1.88 1.51
C PRO A 204 12.48 -1.46 0.67
N ALA A 205 11.71 -0.51 1.17
CA ALA A 205 10.62 0.12 0.45
C ALA A 205 10.53 1.62 0.78
N THR A 206 9.87 2.37 -0.09
CA THR A 206 9.56 3.78 0.13
C THR A 206 8.08 4.06 -0.05
N VAL A 207 7.58 5.04 0.71
CA VAL A 207 6.23 5.59 0.60
C VAL A 207 6.31 7.10 0.49
N THR A 208 5.53 7.64 -0.44
CA THR A 208 5.27 9.07 -0.53
C THR A 208 3.79 9.33 -0.30
N VAL A 209 3.48 10.38 0.46
CA VAL A 209 2.12 10.88 0.69
C VAL A 209 1.99 12.34 0.25
N ASP A 210 0.78 12.75 -0.13
CA ASP A 210 0.49 14.16 -0.37
C ASP A 210 0.22 14.94 0.93
N SER A 211 -0.06 16.24 0.82
CA SER A 211 -0.40 17.10 1.96
C SER A 211 -1.72 16.76 2.64
N GLN A 212 -2.59 15.97 1.98
CA GLN A 212 -3.85 15.47 2.52
C GLN A 212 -3.68 14.10 3.18
N GLY A 213 -2.51 13.48 3.05
CA GLY A 213 -2.18 12.17 3.59
C GLY A 213 -2.57 10.99 2.69
N HIS A 214 -2.90 11.23 1.41
CA HIS A 214 -3.11 10.14 0.46
C HIS A 214 -1.77 9.51 0.05
N LEU A 215 -1.75 8.19 -0.12
CA LEU A 215 -0.61 7.48 -0.68
C LEU A 215 -0.43 7.86 -2.15
N THR A 216 0.65 8.54 -2.54
CA THR A 216 0.89 8.93 -3.94
C THR A 216 1.92 8.06 -4.65
N ALA A 217 2.83 7.44 -3.90
CA ALA A 217 3.78 6.48 -4.44
C ALA A 217 4.16 5.41 -3.42
N PHE A 218 4.40 4.20 -3.92
CA PHE A 218 4.94 3.09 -3.17
C PHE A 218 5.98 2.36 -4.04
N THR A 219 7.14 2.04 -3.48
CA THR A 219 8.19 1.30 -4.20
C THR A 219 8.79 0.24 -3.29
N VAL A 220 8.88 -0.98 -3.79
CA VAL A 220 9.61 -2.10 -3.17
C VAL A 220 10.88 -2.33 -3.97
N SER A 221 12.03 -2.22 -3.31
CA SER A 221 13.35 -2.30 -3.95
C SER A 221 13.88 -3.73 -3.99
N LEU A 222 13.26 -4.60 -4.78
CA LEU A 222 13.73 -5.99 -4.92
C LEU A 222 15.07 -6.06 -5.67
N ALA A 223 15.33 -5.16 -6.63
CA ALA A 223 16.59 -5.10 -7.37
C ALA A 223 17.83 -4.94 -6.47
N ALA A 224 17.68 -4.29 -5.31
CA ALA A 224 18.75 -4.13 -4.34
C ALA A 224 19.15 -5.47 -3.67
N LEU A 225 18.26 -6.46 -3.67
CA LEU A 225 18.45 -7.76 -3.02
C LEU A 225 18.63 -8.91 -4.01
N ALA A 226 17.94 -8.83 -5.15
CA ALA A 226 17.93 -9.74 -6.27
C ALA A 226 17.84 -8.91 -7.58
N PRO A 227 18.99 -8.59 -8.21
CA PRO A 227 19.04 -7.67 -9.36
C PRO A 227 18.12 -8.05 -10.53
N ASP A 228 17.88 -9.34 -10.74
CA ASP A 228 17.06 -9.86 -11.84
C ASP A 228 15.55 -9.64 -11.65
N GLU A 229 15.09 -9.32 -10.43
CA GLU A 229 13.67 -9.12 -10.11
C GLU A 229 13.18 -7.69 -10.42
N GLY A 230 14.11 -6.72 -10.52
CA GLY A 230 13.75 -5.30 -10.70
C GLY A 230 13.05 -4.69 -9.49
N ASP A 231 12.60 -3.44 -9.59
CA ASP A 231 11.78 -2.82 -8.53
C ASP A 231 10.29 -3.01 -8.83
N VAL A 232 9.48 -3.06 -7.78
CA VAL A 232 8.02 -2.95 -7.90
C VAL A 232 7.60 -1.55 -7.52
N LYS A 233 6.91 -0.83 -8.41
CA LYS A 233 6.51 0.56 -8.19
C LYS A 233 5.02 0.71 -8.44
N ALA A 234 4.37 1.53 -7.62
CA ALA A 234 3.01 1.98 -7.85
C ALA A 234 2.89 3.48 -7.58
N THR A 235 2.11 4.18 -8.41
CA THR A 235 1.75 5.58 -8.17
C THR A 235 0.23 5.75 -8.20
N TYR A 236 -0.27 6.76 -7.50
CA TYR A 236 -1.69 6.99 -7.32
C TYR A 236 -2.03 8.47 -7.45
N SER A 237 -3.17 8.76 -8.06
CA SER A 237 -3.62 10.13 -8.34
C SER A 237 -5.14 10.22 -8.50
N ASP A 238 -5.63 11.44 -8.72
CA ASP A 238 -7.03 11.76 -9.03
C ASP A 238 -8.04 11.23 -7.99
N PHE A 239 -7.65 11.24 -6.71
CA PHE A 239 -8.48 10.76 -5.59
C PHE A 239 -9.87 11.40 -5.57
N GLY A 240 -10.90 10.58 -5.41
CA GLY A 240 -12.30 11.02 -5.35
C GLY A 240 -12.93 11.40 -6.69
N THR A 241 -12.17 11.37 -7.79
CA THR A 241 -12.73 11.65 -9.11
C THR A 241 -13.60 10.48 -9.58
N PRO A 242 -14.86 10.70 -10.02
CA PRO A 242 -15.69 9.62 -10.53
C PRO A 242 -15.02 8.85 -11.67
N VAL A 243 -15.02 7.51 -11.59
CA VAL A 243 -14.45 6.64 -12.62
C VAL A 243 -15.54 5.88 -13.36
N ALA A 244 -15.39 5.74 -14.68
CA ALA A 244 -16.29 4.98 -15.53
C ALA A 244 -15.65 3.64 -15.90
N VAL A 245 -16.20 2.55 -15.36
CA VAL A 245 -15.81 1.17 -15.68
C VAL A 245 -17.01 0.49 -16.32
N LYS A 246 -16.81 -0.17 -17.46
CA LYS A 246 -17.87 -0.85 -18.22
C LYS A 246 -17.45 -2.28 -18.51
N PRO A 247 -18.39 -3.23 -18.52
CA PRO A 247 -18.09 -4.59 -18.92
C PRO A 247 -17.59 -4.59 -20.38
N PRO A 248 -16.69 -5.52 -20.76
CA PRO A 248 -16.36 -5.74 -22.16
C PRO A 248 -17.62 -6.07 -22.98
N ALA A 249 -17.55 -5.82 -24.29
CA ALA A 249 -18.65 -6.16 -25.18
C ALA A 249 -18.91 -7.67 -25.17
N LYS A 250 -20.18 -8.08 -25.18
CA LYS A 250 -20.56 -9.51 -25.20
C LYS A 250 -19.93 -10.27 -26.38
N SER A 251 -19.79 -9.62 -27.53
CA SER A 251 -19.14 -10.19 -28.72
C SER A 251 -17.62 -10.41 -28.54
N ASP A 252 -17.00 -9.69 -27.61
CA ASP A 252 -15.57 -9.80 -27.24
C ASP A 252 -15.38 -10.53 -25.91
N THR A 253 -16.40 -11.23 -25.43
CA THR A 253 -16.37 -11.99 -24.17
C THR A 253 -16.69 -13.45 -24.41
N VAL A 254 -16.00 -14.33 -23.71
CA VAL A 254 -16.28 -15.77 -23.60
C VAL A 254 -16.21 -16.19 -22.14
N GLU A 255 -16.78 -17.33 -21.77
CA GLU A 255 -16.55 -17.88 -20.44
C GLU A 255 -15.10 -18.37 -20.31
N ALA A 256 -14.50 -18.18 -19.14
CA ALA A 256 -13.14 -18.59 -18.87
C ALA A 256 -12.96 -20.11 -19.07
N PRO A 257 -11.96 -20.55 -19.87
CA PRO A 257 -11.66 -21.96 -20.06
C PRO A 257 -10.98 -22.56 -18.83
N ALA A 258 -10.95 -23.90 -18.74
CA ALA A 258 -10.26 -24.61 -17.67
C ALA A 258 -8.74 -24.28 -17.59
N SER A 259 -8.11 -24.06 -18.75
CA SER A 259 -6.70 -23.64 -18.86
C SER A 259 -6.40 -22.35 -18.10
N LEU A 260 -7.33 -21.39 -18.10
CA LEU A 260 -7.17 -20.15 -17.34
C LEU A 260 -7.07 -20.43 -15.84
N TYR A 261 -7.97 -21.25 -15.29
CA TYR A 261 -7.93 -21.58 -13.86
C TYR A 261 -6.69 -22.40 -13.51
N GLY A 262 -6.23 -23.27 -14.42
CA GLY A 262 -4.96 -23.98 -14.27
C GLY A 262 -3.75 -23.04 -14.22
N PHE A 263 -3.83 -21.86 -14.83
CA PHE A 263 -2.80 -20.81 -14.74
C PHE A 263 -2.93 -19.98 -13.45
N LEU A 264 -4.15 -19.54 -13.10
CA LEU A 264 -4.40 -18.68 -11.94
C LEU A 264 -4.21 -19.40 -10.59
N ASN A 265 -4.32 -20.73 -10.58
CA ASN A 265 -4.26 -21.56 -9.37
C ASN A 265 -2.90 -22.22 -9.12
N GLN A 266 -1.87 -21.88 -9.89
CA GLN A 266 -0.48 -22.18 -9.54
C GLN A 266 -0.02 -21.24 -8.42
#